data_AF-A0ABD2X6B0-F1
#
_entry.id   AF-A0ABD2X6B0-F1
#
_cell.length_a   1.000
_cell.length_b   1.000
_cell.length_c   1.000
_cell.angle_alpha   90.00
_cell.angle_beta   90.00
_cell.angle_gamma   90.00
#
_symmetry.space_group_name_H-M   'P 1'
#
loop_
_entity.id
_entity.type
_entity.pdbx_description
1 polymer ?
#
loop_
_entity_poly.entity_id
_entity_poly.type
_entity_poly.pdbx_seq_one_letter_code
_entity_poly.pdbx_strand_id
1 'polypeptide(L)'
;MKIAIGVLLTVVGVALAAPASNGVANSVVTSKASKINVGEGVNLAAANADGKSNSNTIGVGRGVQLALSNSDNKALANAVGIGRGANVADARSKGRNLANAAGVGRGVHQVPIGITSDKATANAIGIGEGVNVARSRSNGKTNANAAGVGRGSNTVIGATVGKSTANAVGVGQVTNIADAISKGQTNSEAIGIGKGVQAVNAITNEEANANALNVGDGANIANAKADGLSNSKVVSVGTGGPQVSNSISNVKSKAIAVGTGDGPSIANASSRAVANSINIDGLPQ
;
A
#
# COMPACT_ATOMS: atom_id res chain seq x y z
N MET A 1 27.53 -3.05 24.86
CA MET A 1 28.12 -4.05 23.96
C MET A 1 27.49 -3.90 22.58
N LYS A 2 28.23 -3.43 21.58
CA LYS A 2 27.72 -3.27 20.19
C LYS A 2 28.03 -4.57 19.45
N ILE A 3 27.04 -5.43 19.25
CA ILE A 3 27.18 -6.61 18.40
C ILE A 3 26.78 -6.19 16.99
N ALA A 4 27.75 -5.80 16.17
CA ALA A 4 27.54 -5.63 14.73
C ALA A 4 27.71 -6.99 14.06
N ILE A 5 26.61 -7.68 13.77
CA ILE A 5 26.65 -8.90 12.94
C ILE A 5 26.76 -8.46 11.48
N GLY A 6 27.82 -8.94 10.82
CA GLY A 6 28.38 -8.40 9.59
C GLY A 6 27.44 -8.28 8.39
N VAL A 7 27.79 -7.36 7.50
CA VAL A 7 27.27 -7.25 6.13
C VAL A 7 27.72 -8.50 5.38
N LEU A 8 26.80 -9.40 5.04
CA LEU A 8 27.07 -10.44 4.05
C LEU A 8 26.70 -9.87 2.67
N LEU A 9 27.70 -9.34 1.96
CA LEU A 9 27.59 -9.02 0.54
C LEU A 9 28.00 -10.26 -0.25
N THR A 10 27.04 -11.09 -0.65
CA THR A 10 27.32 -12.18 -1.60
C THR A 10 27.10 -11.66 -3.01
N VAL A 11 28.18 -11.29 -3.70
CA VAL A 11 28.18 -11.09 -5.15
C VAL A 11 28.35 -12.47 -5.79
N VAL A 12 27.27 -13.07 -6.30
CA VAL A 12 27.37 -14.27 -7.16
C VAL A 12 27.27 -13.79 -8.61
N GLY A 13 28.41 -13.72 -9.29
CA GLY A 13 28.48 -13.42 -10.72
C GLY A 13 29.56 -14.26 -11.38
N VAL A 14 29.16 -15.31 -12.10
CA VAL A 14 29.96 -15.93 -13.16
C VAL A 14 29.03 -16.03 -14.38
N ALA A 15 29.41 -15.38 -15.48
CA ALA A 15 28.79 -15.52 -16.79
C ALA A 15 29.52 -16.61 -17.59
N LEU A 16 28.78 -17.48 -18.29
CA LEU A 16 29.31 -18.31 -19.37
C LEU A 16 29.11 -17.55 -20.70
N ALA A 17 30.19 -17.00 -21.28
CA ALA A 17 30.23 -16.56 -22.69
C ALA A 17 30.46 -17.80 -23.61
N ALA A 18 30.18 -17.86 -24.92
CA ALA A 18 30.50 -16.95 -26.03
C ALA A 18 29.94 -17.58 -27.37
N PRO A 19 30.09 -17.01 -28.62
CA PRO A 19 31.08 -15.98 -29.01
C PRO A 19 30.65 -14.85 -29.98
N ALA A 20 31.58 -13.87 -30.05
CA ALA A 20 31.83 -12.86 -31.09
C ALA A 20 31.05 -11.53 -31.08
N SER A 21 31.48 -10.60 -30.22
CA SER A 21 31.95 -9.25 -30.59
C SER A 21 32.32 -8.47 -29.31
N ASN A 22 33.34 -7.62 -29.40
CA ASN A 22 34.00 -6.95 -28.27
C ASN A 22 33.04 -6.28 -27.28
N GLY A 23 33.01 -6.79 -26.04
CA GLY A 23 32.37 -6.14 -24.90
C GLY A 23 32.42 -7.03 -23.67
N VAL A 24 33.27 -6.70 -22.68
CA VAL A 24 33.27 -7.39 -21.38
C VAL A 24 32.00 -6.99 -20.63
N ALA A 25 30.92 -7.75 -20.79
CA ALA A 25 29.71 -7.54 -20.01
C ALA A 25 29.89 -8.15 -18.61
N ASN A 26 30.46 -7.38 -17.68
CA ASN A 26 30.44 -7.69 -16.26
C ASN A 26 29.05 -7.36 -15.67
N SER A 27 28.07 -8.22 -15.92
CA SER A 27 26.69 -8.07 -15.46
C SER A 27 26.46 -8.82 -14.14
N VAL A 28 26.02 -8.13 -13.09
CA VAL A 28 25.60 -8.78 -11.84
C VAL A 28 24.21 -9.36 -12.06
N VAL A 29 24.11 -10.63 -12.44
CA VAL A 29 22.82 -11.28 -12.67
C VAL A 29 21.99 -11.35 -11.39
N THR A 30 22.63 -11.53 -10.22
CA THR A 30 21.93 -11.55 -8.94
C THR A 30 22.70 -10.84 -7.84
N SER A 31 22.01 -10.05 -7.03
CA SER A 31 22.58 -9.36 -5.87
C SER A 31 21.71 -9.55 -4.63
N LYS A 32 22.35 -9.80 -3.49
CA LYS A 32 21.71 -9.93 -2.20
C LYS A 32 22.46 -9.09 -1.17
N ALA A 33 21.73 -8.29 -0.41
CA ALA A 33 22.23 -7.57 0.75
C ALA A 33 21.34 -7.88 1.96
N SER A 34 21.94 -8.15 3.10
CA SER A 34 21.20 -8.36 4.34
C SER A 34 21.95 -7.78 5.52
N LYS A 35 21.23 -7.11 6.43
CA LYS A 35 21.84 -6.50 7.61
C LYS A 35 20.93 -6.59 8.83
N ILE A 36 21.50 -7.00 9.95
CA ILE A 36 20.81 -7.13 11.25
C ILE A 36 21.47 -6.17 12.23
N ASN A 37 20.67 -5.44 13.00
CA ASN A 37 21.17 -4.50 14.00
C ASN A 37 20.36 -4.56 15.29
N VAL A 38 21.05 -4.42 16.42
CA VAL A 38 20.43 -4.23 17.74
C VAL A 38 21.01 -2.97 18.37
N GLY A 39 20.15 -2.09 18.87
CA GLY A 39 20.53 -0.83 19.50
C GLY A 39 20.10 0.37 18.68
N GLU A 40 20.97 1.36 18.55
CA GLU A 40 20.64 2.62 17.88
C GLU A 40 21.29 2.76 16.50
N GLY A 41 20.59 3.43 15.57
CA GLY A 41 21.18 3.93 14.32
C GLY A 41 20.54 3.42 13.04
N VAL A 42 21.28 3.51 11.93
CA VAL A 42 20.80 3.15 10.59
C VAL A 42 21.28 1.76 10.20
N ASN A 43 20.31 0.89 9.94
CA ASN A 43 20.52 -0.45 9.43
C ASN A 43 20.16 -0.49 7.94
N LEU A 44 21.18 -0.37 7.08
CA LEU A 44 21.04 -0.28 5.62
C LEU A 44 21.53 -1.57 4.93
N ALA A 45 20.71 -2.14 4.06
CA ALA A 45 21.08 -3.15 3.08
C ALA A 45 20.68 -2.66 1.68
N ALA A 46 21.64 -2.65 0.74
CA ALA A 46 21.41 -2.20 -0.63
C ALA A 46 21.97 -3.20 -1.64
N ALA A 47 21.16 -3.56 -2.64
CA ALA A 47 21.52 -4.53 -3.67
C ALA A 47 21.15 -4.00 -5.07
N ASN A 48 22.04 -4.20 -6.04
CA ASN A 48 21.84 -3.83 -7.44
C ASN A 48 22.21 -5.00 -8.36
N ALA A 49 21.36 -5.35 -9.32
CA ALA A 49 21.59 -6.47 -10.23
C ALA A 49 20.77 -6.38 -11.51
N ASP A 50 21.34 -6.74 -12.65
CA ASP A 50 20.63 -6.76 -13.94
C ASP A 50 19.52 -7.83 -13.94
N GLY A 51 19.70 -8.95 -13.25
CA GLY A 51 18.66 -9.99 -13.15
C GLY A 51 17.75 -9.84 -11.94
N LYS A 52 18.25 -10.14 -10.73
CA LYS A 52 17.44 -10.13 -9.51
C LYS A 52 18.18 -9.48 -8.35
N SER A 53 17.53 -8.53 -7.68
CA SER A 53 18.06 -7.87 -6.49
C SER A 53 17.18 -8.13 -5.27
N ASN A 54 17.82 -8.40 -4.12
CA ASN A 54 17.16 -8.64 -2.85
C ASN A 54 17.89 -7.94 -1.69
N SER A 55 17.18 -7.09 -0.95
CA SER A 55 17.72 -6.38 0.21
C SER A 55 16.84 -6.62 1.42
N ASN A 56 17.44 -7.02 2.53
CA ASN A 56 16.74 -7.30 3.78
C ASN A 56 17.38 -6.58 4.95
N THR A 57 16.58 -5.93 5.80
CA THR A 57 17.05 -5.38 7.06
C THR A 57 16.17 -5.80 8.22
N ILE A 58 16.79 -6.14 9.34
CA ILE A 58 16.10 -6.49 10.59
C ILE A 58 16.72 -5.70 11.74
N GLY A 59 15.92 -4.97 12.49
CA GLY A 59 16.38 -4.09 13.55
C GLY A 59 15.62 -4.25 14.85
N VAL A 60 16.31 -4.16 15.98
CA VAL A 60 15.70 -4.04 17.30
C VAL A 60 16.29 -2.85 18.04
N GLY A 61 15.46 -1.94 18.55
CA GLY A 61 15.91 -0.77 19.32
C GLY A 61 15.42 0.55 18.74
N ARG A 62 16.29 1.57 18.66
CA ARG A 62 15.93 2.88 18.12
C ARG A 62 16.62 3.16 16.80
N GLY A 63 15.92 3.21 15.68
CA GLY A 63 16.65 3.38 14.43
C GLY A 63 15.84 3.37 13.16
N VAL A 64 16.57 3.31 12.04
CA VAL A 64 15.99 3.26 10.71
C VAL A 64 16.47 2.01 9.99
N GLN A 65 15.52 1.22 9.53
CA GLN A 65 15.72 0.02 8.73
C GLN A 65 15.52 0.40 7.26
N LEU A 66 16.57 0.30 6.45
CA LEU A 66 16.58 0.70 5.05
C LEU A 66 16.95 -0.48 4.15
N ALA A 67 16.00 -1.02 3.40
CA ALA A 67 16.25 -2.02 2.37
C ALA A 67 16.05 -1.42 0.97
N LEU A 68 17.11 -1.36 0.16
CA LEU A 68 17.09 -0.73 -1.16
C LEU A 68 17.48 -1.72 -2.25
N SER A 69 16.54 -2.08 -3.12
CA SER A 69 16.79 -3.05 -4.20
C SER A 69 16.50 -2.45 -5.56
N ASN A 70 17.51 -2.46 -6.43
CA ASN A 70 17.39 -2.06 -7.82
C ASN A 70 17.71 -3.24 -8.75
N SER A 71 16.93 -3.42 -9.80
CA SER A 71 17.20 -4.46 -10.79
C SER A 71 16.59 -4.19 -12.15
N ASP A 72 17.06 -4.81 -13.23
CA ASP A 72 16.34 -4.72 -14.52
C ASP A 72 15.12 -5.66 -14.57
N ASN A 73 15.16 -6.85 -13.95
CA ASN A 73 14.05 -7.81 -14.02
C ASN A 73 13.23 -7.92 -12.72
N LYS A 74 13.87 -8.14 -11.55
CA LYS A 74 13.12 -8.28 -10.29
C LYS A 74 13.82 -7.67 -9.09
N ALA A 75 13.13 -6.78 -8.38
CA ALA A 75 13.61 -6.20 -7.13
C ALA A 75 12.73 -6.59 -5.94
N LEU A 76 13.37 -7.00 -4.84
CA LEU A 76 12.75 -7.36 -3.56
C LEU A 76 13.40 -6.56 -2.43
N ALA A 77 12.62 -5.79 -1.67
CA ALA A 77 13.13 -5.05 -0.52
C ALA A 77 12.27 -5.35 0.71
N ASN A 78 12.91 -5.71 1.82
CA ASN A 78 12.23 -6.00 3.08
C ASN A 78 12.91 -5.27 4.24
N ALA A 79 12.15 -4.44 4.96
CA ALA A 79 12.61 -3.76 6.17
C ALA A 79 11.72 -4.11 7.35
N VAL A 80 12.32 -4.68 8.40
CA VAL A 80 11.62 -5.11 9.61
C VAL A 80 12.27 -4.48 10.83
N GLY A 81 11.47 -3.89 11.72
CA GLY A 81 11.96 -3.23 12.92
C GLY A 81 11.07 -3.40 14.14
N ILE A 82 11.69 -3.61 15.30
CA ILE A 82 11.02 -3.64 16.60
C ILE A 82 11.59 -2.51 17.47
N GLY A 83 10.72 -1.69 18.06
CA GLY A 83 11.10 -0.61 18.97
C GLY A 83 10.64 0.76 18.47
N ARG A 84 11.55 1.75 18.45
CA ARG A 84 11.22 3.11 18.00
C ARG A 84 11.93 3.47 16.72
N GLY A 85 11.23 3.75 15.64
CA GLY A 85 11.96 3.96 14.39
C GLY A 85 11.17 4.01 13.11
N ALA A 86 11.89 3.90 12.00
CA ALA A 86 11.30 3.82 10.67
C ALA A 86 11.74 2.57 9.92
N ASN A 87 10.82 1.98 9.16
CA ASN A 87 11.08 0.80 8.33
C ASN A 87 10.77 1.12 6.88
N VAL A 88 11.82 1.29 6.07
CA VAL A 88 11.75 1.69 4.66
C VAL A 88 12.26 0.57 3.76
N ALA A 89 11.42 0.11 2.85
CA ALA A 89 11.79 -0.77 1.76
C ALA A 89 11.59 -0.04 0.44
N ASP A 90 12.53 -0.08 -0.50
CA ASP A 90 12.37 0.51 -1.84
C ASP A 90 12.81 -0.52 -2.87
N ALA A 91 11.91 -0.90 -3.77
CA ALA A 91 12.17 -1.90 -4.81
C ALA A 91 11.87 -1.31 -6.18
N ARG A 92 12.90 -1.20 -7.03
CA ARG A 92 12.81 -0.61 -8.37
C ARG A 92 13.27 -1.60 -9.41
N SER A 93 12.48 -1.76 -10.48
CA SER A 93 12.89 -2.55 -11.64
C SER A 93 12.09 -2.25 -12.89
N LYS A 94 12.56 -2.68 -14.06
CA LYS A 94 11.76 -2.65 -15.28
C LYS A 94 10.71 -3.77 -15.33
N GLY A 95 10.91 -4.86 -14.58
CA GLY A 95 9.98 -6.00 -14.52
C GLY A 95 9.01 -5.98 -13.34
N ARG A 96 9.37 -6.64 -12.23
CA ARG A 96 8.48 -6.79 -11.06
C ARG A 96 9.13 -6.36 -9.76
N ASN A 97 8.36 -5.65 -8.94
CA ASN A 97 8.81 -5.19 -7.62
C ASN A 97 7.92 -5.67 -6.50
N LEU A 98 8.56 -5.98 -5.38
CA LEU A 98 7.90 -6.17 -4.11
C LEU A 98 8.71 -5.46 -3.03
N ALA A 99 8.09 -4.50 -2.36
CA ALA A 99 8.64 -3.81 -1.22
C ALA A 99 7.75 -4.04 0.01
N ASN A 100 8.34 -4.49 1.10
CA ASN A 100 7.66 -4.78 2.35
C ASN A 100 8.32 -4.02 3.51
N ALA A 101 7.53 -3.24 4.24
CA ALA A 101 7.93 -2.62 5.49
C ALA A 101 7.07 -3.17 6.62
N ALA A 102 7.68 -3.64 7.70
CA ALA A 102 6.96 -4.15 8.86
C ALA A 102 7.58 -3.67 10.16
N GLY A 103 6.77 -3.51 11.21
CA GLY A 103 7.34 -3.38 12.54
C GLY A 103 6.37 -3.32 13.70
N VAL A 104 6.96 -3.30 14.90
CA VAL A 104 6.26 -3.29 16.17
C VAL A 104 6.84 -2.20 17.07
N GLY A 105 5.99 -1.40 17.69
CA GLY A 105 6.37 -0.37 18.65
C GLY A 105 5.87 1.02 18.26
N ARG A 106 6.71 2.04 18.39
CA ARG A 106 6.35 3.41 18.01
C ARG A 106 7.11 3.85 16.78
N GLY A 107 6.43 4.27 15.73
CA GLY A 107 7.17 4.76 14.59
C GLY A 107 6.43 4.82 13.28
N VAL A 108 7.23 4.80 12.23
CA VAL A 108 6.78 5.08 10.89
C VAL A 108 7.17 3.90 10.01
N HIS A 109 6.19 3.12 9.58
CA HIS A 109 6.39 2.02 8.65
C HIS A 109 6.09 2.56 7.24
N GLN A 110 7.02 3.37 6.72
CA GLN A 110 7.00 4.11 5.45
C GLN A 110 8.22 3.69 4.62
N VAL A 111 8.30 3.60 3.30
CA VAL A 111 7.41 3.75 2.14
C VAL A 111 7.91 2.66 1.19
N PRO A 112 7.26 1.49 1.08
CA PRO A 112 7.44 0.63 -0.06
C PRO A 112 7.08 1.42 -1.31
N ILE A 113 8.10 1.77 -2.09
CA ILE A 113 7.98 2.35 -3.43
C ILE A 113 8.27 1.23 -4.41
N GLY A 114 7.25 0.78 -5.13
CA GLY A 114 7.43 -0.06 -6.31
C GLY A 114 7.26 0.80 -7.55
N ILE A 115 8.32 1.06 -8.33
CA ILE A 115 8.20 1.70 -9.66
C ILE A 115 8.63 0.70 -10.73
N THR A 116 7.72 0.33 -11.64
CA THR A 116 8.04 -0.64 -12.70
C THR A 116 7.16 -0.60 -13.95
N SER A 117 7.55 -1.33 -14.99
CA SER A 117 6.75 -1.44 -16.22
C SER A 117 5.64 -2.50 -16.11
N ASP A 118 5.86 -3.63 -15.42
CA ASP A 118 4.86 -4.72 -15.32
C ASP A 118 4.06 -4.70 -14.01
N LYS A 119 4.62 -5.16 -12.88
CA LYS A 119 3.87 -5.27 -11.62
C LYS A 119 4.61 -4.73 -10.40
N ALA A 120 4.03 -3.72 -9.75
CA ALA A 120 4.52 -3.20 -8.48
C ALA A 120 3.61 -3.65 -7.32
N THR A 121 4.23 -4.04 -6.21
CA THR A 121 3.54 -4.37 -4.96
C THR A 121 4.24 -3.74 -3.77
N ALA A 122 3.47 -3.08 -2.92
CA ALA A 122 3.94 -2.34 -1.76
C ALA A 122 3.11 -2.73 -0.52
N ASN A 123 3.75 -3.23 0.53
CA ASN A 123 3.06 -3.62 1.77
C ASN A 123 3.68 -2.93 2.99
N ALA A 124 2.87 -2.28 3.80
CA ALA A 124 3.28 -1.66 5.07
C ALA A 124 2.46 -2.22 6.24
N ILE A 125 3.10 -2.78 7.26
CA ILE A 125 2.42 -3.40 8.40
C ILE A 125 2.99 -2.85 9.72
N GLY A 126 2.12 -2.42 10.62
CA GLY A 126 2.53 -1.86 11.91
C GLY A 126 1.67 -2.33 13.07
N ILE A 127 2.30 -2.58 14.22
CA ILE A 127 1.62 -2.83 15.49
C ILE A 127 2.14 -1.83 16.53
N GLY A 128 1.23 -1.12 17.20
CA GLY A 128 1.54 -0.13 18.22
C GLY A 128 1.06 1.26 17.82
N GLU A 129 1.93 2.26 17.99
CA GLU A 129 1.61 3.65 17.64
C GLU A 129 2.39 4.05 16.40
N GLY A 130 1.71 4.37 15.31
CA GLY A 130 2.46 4.69 14.11
C GLY A 130 1.67 4.93 12.84
N VAL A 131 2.44 5.17 11.79
CA VAL A 131 1.94 5.44 10.44
C VAL A 131 2.46 4.38 9.49
N ASN A 132 1.56 3.65 8.85
CA ASN A 132 1.87 2.68 7.81
C ASN A 132 1.56 3.28 6.45
N VAL A 133 2.55 3.36 5.54
CA VAL A 133 2.35 3.94 4.21
C VAL A 133 2.84 3.00 3.13
N ALA A 134 1.98 2.65 2.17
CA ALA A 134 2.32 1.85 1.00
C ALA A 134 2.08 2.62 -0.31
N ARG A 135 3.09 2.71 -1.18
CA ARG A 135 2.98 3.42 -2.46
C ARG A 135 3.45 2.56 -3.65
N SER A 136 2.55 2.29 -4.58
CA SER A 136 2.87 1.46 -5.73
C SER A 136 2.60 2.22 -7.03
N ARG A 137 3.56 2.21 -7.96
CA ARG A 137 3.43 2.79 -9.30
C ARG A 137 3.89 1.81 -10.39
N SER A 138 3.09 1.64 -11.43
CA SER A 138 3.53 0.85 -12.59
C SER A 138 2.92 1.32 -13.91
N ASN A 139 3.34 0.72 -15.03
CA ASN A 139 2.58 0.79 -16.28
C ASN A 139 1.55 -0.36 -16.39
N GLY A 140 1.82 -1.54 -15.82
CA GLY A 140 0.89 -2.66 -15.79
C GLY A 140 -0.06 -2.65 -14.58
N LYS A 141 0.30 -3.33 -13.50
CA LYS A 141 -0.54 -3.53 -12.31
C LYS A 141 0.11 -3.02 -11.02
N THR A 142 -0.67 -2.35 -10.18
CA THR A 142 -0.26 -1.94 -8.83
C THR A 142 -1.10 -2.61 -7.76
N ASN A 143 -0.44 -3.02 -6.68
CA ASN A 143 -1.11 -3.47 -5.45
C ASN A 143 -0.41 -2.83 -4.25
N ALA A 144 -1.06 -1.87 -3.61
CA ALA A 144 -0.56 -1.24 -2.40
C ALA A 144 -1.45 -1.64 -1.23
N ASN A 145 -0.84 -2.05 -0.11
CA ASN A 145 -1.55 -2.48 1.09
C ASN A 145 -0.92 -1.88 2.34
N ALA A 146 -1.72 -1.35 3.24
CA ALA A 146 -1.28 -0.96 4.58
C ALA A 146 -2.19 -1.56 5.65
N ALA A 147 -1.59 -2.13 6.69
CA ALA A 147 -2.33 -2.73 7.80
C ALA A 147 -1.76 -2.28 9.15
N GLY A 148 -2.63 -1.97 10.11
CA GLY A 148 -2.25 -1.38 11.38
C GLY A 148 -3.09 -1.88 12.54
N VAL A 149 -2.46 -2.16 13.68
CA VAL A 149 -3.15 -2.43 14.96
C VAL A 149 -2.63 -1.47 16.03
N GLY A 150 -3.51 -0.77 16.72
CA GLY A 150 -3.17 0.14 17.81
C GLY A 150 -3.66 1.57 17.57
N ARG A 151 -2.75 2.52 17.45
CA ARG A 151 -3.06 3.94 17.21
C ARG A 151 -2.31 4.49 16.01
N GLY A 152 -2.99 5.25 15.16
CA GLY A 152 -2.34 6.05 14.12
C GLY A 152 -3.05 5.97 12.77
N SER A 153 -2.32 5.69 11.69
CA SER A 153 -2.90 5.71 10.34
C SER A 153 -2.29 4.72 9.37
N ASN A 154 -3.11 4.27 8.43
CA ASN A 154 -2.72 3.51 7.27
C ASN A 154 -3.02 4.35 6.03
N THR A 155 -2.03 4.57 5.16
CA THR A 155 -2.18 5.34 3.93
C THR A 155 -1.65 4.56 2.75
N VAL A 156 -2.48 4.42 1.72
CA VAL A 156 -2.20 3.58 0.58
C VAL A 156 -2.44 4.35 -0.69
N ILE A 157 -1.46 4.32 -1.60
CA ILE A 157 -1.56 4.96 -2.90
C ILE A 157 -1.12 3.98 -3.99
N GLY A 158 -2.05 3.62 -4.87
CA GLY A 158 -1.80 2.86 -6.08
C GLY A 158 -2.00 3.73 -7.31
N ALA A 159 -1.03 3.74 -8.24
CA ALA A 159 -1.12 4.50 -9.48
C ALA A 159 -0.60 3.70 -10.69
N THR A 160 -1.43 3.48 -11.71
CA THR A 160 -0.97 2.76 -12.92
C THR A 160 -1.66 3.20 -14.20
N VAL A 161 -1.24 2.63 -15.33
CA VAL A 161 -2.02 2.68 -16.58
C VAL A 161 -3.01 1.51 -16.64
N GLY A 162 -2.62 0.29 -16.23
CA GLY A 162 -3.52 -0.89 -16.23
C GLY A 162 -4.49 -1.00 -15.03
N LYS A 163 -4.21 -1.88 -14.06
CA LYS A 163 -5.10 -2.10 -12.89
C LYS A 163 -4.48 -1.64 -11.58
N SER A 164 -5.17 -0.80 -10.81
CA SER A 164 -4.73 -0.36 -9.49
C SER A 164 -5.58 -0.95 -8.36
N THR A 165 -4.91 -1.37 -7.30
CA THR A 165 -5.54 -1.82 -6.07
C THR A 165 -4.86 -1.16 -4.87
N ALA A 166 -5.66 -0.57 -3.98
CA ALA A 166 -5.22 0.10 -2.77
C ALA A 166 -6.08 -0.37 -1.57
N ASN A 167 -5.48 -1.06 -0.59
CA ASN A 167 -6.21 -1.60 0.56
C ASN A 167 -5.61 -1.13 1.89
N ALA A 168 -6.39 -0.44 2.72
CA ALA A 168 -6.00 0.00 4.05
C ALA A 168 -6.84 -0.70 5.14
N VAL A 169 -6.21 -1.35 6.12
CA VAL A 169 -6.91 -2.12 7.16
C VAL A 169 -6.43 -1.75 8.56
N GLY A 170 -7.32 -1.30 9.44
CA GLY A 170 -6.97 -0.81 10.77
C GLY A 170 -7.81 -1.43 11.89
N VAL A 171 -7.17 -1.73 13.01
CA VAL A 171 -7.82 -2.11 14.27
C VAL A 171 -7.34 -1.21 15.40
N GLY A 172 -8.25 -0.65 16.19
CA GLY A 172 -7.95 0.25 17.30
C GLY A 172 -8.39 1.68 17.02
N GLN A 173 -7.51 2.67 17.22
CA GLN A 173 -7.74 4.07 16.88
C GLN A 173 -6.98 4.42 15.60
N VAL A 174 -7.54 4.09 14.43
CA VAL A 174 -6.81 4.11 13.17
C VAL A 174 -7.58 4.83 12.07
N THR A 175 -6.92 5.76 11.39
CA THR A 175 -7.42 6.33 10.13
C THR A 175 -6.87 5.54 8.95
N ASN A 176 -7.76 5.01 8.12
CA ASN A 176 -7.40 4.27 6.91
C ASN A 176 -7.71 5.12 5.68
N ILE A 177 -6.69 5.36 4.86
CA ILE A 177 -6.78 6.12 3.61
C ILE A 177 -6.32 5.22 2.47
N ALA A 178 -7.16 5.01 1.47
CA ALA A 178 -6.85 4.21 0.29
C ALA A 178 -7.19 4.95 -1.00
N ASP A 179 -6.16 5.23 -1.81
CA ASP A 179 -6.29 5.92 -3.09
C ASP A 179 -5.80 5.00 -4.23
N ALA A 180 -6.71 4.62 -5.12
CA ALA A 180 -6.39 3.89 -6.34
C ALA A 180 -6.66 4.76 -7.58
N ILE A 181 -5.64 4.96 -8.40
CA ILE A 181 -5.71 5.77 -9.61
C ILE A 181 -5.22 4.93 -10.79
N SER A 182 -6.03 4.84 -11.85
CA SER A 182 -5.64 4.10 -13.05
C SER A 182 -6.20 4.71 -14.33
N LYS A 183 -5.64 4.36 -15.50
CA LYS A 183 -6.37 4.52 -16.77
C LYS A 183 -7.29 3.33 -17.10
N GLY A 184 -7.00 2.14 -16.56
CA GLY A 184 -7.84 0.95 -16.71
C GLY A 184 -8.88 0.81 -15.61
N GLN A 185 -8.65 -0.10 -14.66
CA GLN A 185 -9.56 -0.36 -13.53
C GLN A 185 -8.94 0.03 -12.19
N THR A 186 -9.79 0.47 -11.24
CA THR A 186 -9.41 0.76 -9.85
C THR A 186 -10.30 0.03 -8.85
N ASN A 187 -9.65 -0.53 -7.83
CA ASN A 187 -10.32 -1.00 -6.62
C ASN A 187 -9.62 -0.38 -5.41
N SER A 188 -10.37 0.34 -4.59
CA SER A 188 -9.85 0.97 -3.39
C SER A 188 -10.73 0.57 -2.20
N GLU A 189 -10.09 0.16 -1.11
CA GLU A 189 -10.76 -0.40 0.04
C GLU A 189 -10.13 0.10 1.35
N ALA A 190 -10.97 0.52 2.29
CA ALA A 190 -10.56 0.82 3.65
C ALA A 190 -11.46 0.12 4.67
N ILE A 191 -10.90 -0.73 5.52
CA ILE A 191 -11.62 -1.47 6.56
C ILE A 191 -11.12 -1.07 7.95
N GLY A 192 -12.04 -0.73 8.85
CA GLY A 192 -11.76 -0.28 10.21
C GLY A 192 -12.53 -1.06 11.27
N ILE A 193 -11.87 -1.36 12.39
CA ILE A 193 -12.52 -1.87 13.60
C ILE A 193 -12.06 -1.03 14.79
N GLY A 194 -12.99 -0.44 15.53
CA GLY A 194 -12.73 0.43 16.67
C GLY A 194 -13.08 1.88 16.37
N LYS A 195 -12.15 2.80 16.65
CA LYS A 195 -12.33 4.24 16.38
C LYS A 195 -11.54 4.65 15.15
N GLY A 196 -12.12 5.43 14.25
CA GLY A 196 -11.35 5.83 13.07
C GLY A 196 -12.13 6.49 11.95
N VAL A 197 -11.41 6.77 10.88
CA VAL A 197 -12.00 7.27 9.63
C VAL A 197 -11.53 6.39 8.50
N GLN A 198 -12.46 6.00 7.64
CA GLN A 198 -12.19 5.25 6.42
C GLN A 198 -12.42 6.17 5.24
N ALA A 199 -11.35 6.60 4.58
CA ALA A 199 -11.41 7.50 3.42
C ALA A 199 -10.85 6.79 2.19
N VAL A 200 -11.67 6.70 1.14
CA VAL A 200 -11.35 5.88 -0.03
C VAL A 200 -11.63 6.67 -1.29
N ASN A 201 -10.66 6.68 -2.21
CA ASN A 201 -10.83 7.19 -3.56
C ASN A 201 -10.45 6.13 -4.60
N ALA A 202 -11.33 5.91 -5.58
CA ALA A 202 -11.06 5.11 -6.77
C ALA A 202 -11.33 5.97 -8.01
N ILE A 203 -10.30 6.24 -8.82
CA ILE A 203 -10.40 7.14 -9.98
C ILE A 203 -9.86 6.46 -11.22
N THR A 204 -10.69 6.34 -12.26
CA THR A 204 -10.24 5.74 -13.51
C THR A 204 -11.02 6.14 -14.76
N ASN A 205 -10.68 5.55 -15.91
CA ASN A 205 -11.46 5.71 -17.14
C ASN A 205 -12.42 4.52 -17.36
N GLU A 206 -12.10 3.29 -16.92
CA GLU A 206 -12.99 2.13 -17.16
C GLU A 206 -13.92 1.85 -15.98
N GLU A 207 -13.40 1.27 -14.89
CA GLU A 207 -14.22 0.84 -13.74
C GLU A 207 -13.59 1.25 -12.42
N ALA A 208 -14.32 2.03 -11.63
CA ALA A 208 -13.93 2.46 -10.29
C ALA A 208 -14.78 1.78 -9.22
N ASN A 209 -14.15 1.12 -8.26
CA ASN A 209 -14.77 0.57 -7.07
C ASN A 209 -14.13 1.20 -5.82
N ALA A 210 -14.91 1.91 -5.01
CA ALA A 210 -14.50 2.49 -3.73
C ALA A 210 -15.34 1.91 -2.59
N ASN A 211 -14.70 1.24 -1.63
CA ASN A 211 -15.37 0.58 -0.51
C ASN A 211 -14.79 1.02 0.83
N ALA A 212 -15.60 1.66 1.67
CA ALA A 212 -15.22 2.01 3.04
C ALA A 212 -16.11 1.27 4.04
N LEU A 213 -15.50 0.52 4.96
CA LEU A 213 -16.21 -0.31 5.93
C LEU A 213 -15.69 -0.03 7.35
N ASN A 214 -16.60 0.15 8.30
CA ASN A 214 -16.24 0.35 9.69
C ASN A 214 -17.13 -0.47 10.64
N VAL A 215 -16.54 -0.97 11.71
CA VAL A 215 -17.26 -1.47 12.88
C VAL A 215 -16.76 -0.70 14.10
N GLY A 216 -17.62 0.14 14.67
CA GLY A 216 -17.33 0.97 15.83
C GLY A 216 -17.67 2.45 15.60
N ASP A 217 -16.81 3.32 16.10
CA ASP A 217 -17.02 4.77 16.18
C ASP A 217 -16.18 5.48 15.10
N GLY A 218 -16.81 5.86 14.00
CA GLY A 218 -16.06 6.40 12.88
C GLY A 218 -16.89 6.82 11.67
N ALA A 219 -16.32 7.72 10.87
CA ALA A 219 -16.90 8.17 9.61
C ALA A 219 -16.31 7.39 8.43
N ASN A 220 -17.15 7.11 7.44
CA ASN A 220 -16.73 6.48 6.20
C ASN A 220 -17.02 7.40 5.02
N ILE A 221 -16.04 7.55 4.14
CA ILE A 221 -16.15 8.30 2.90
C ILE A 221 -15.58 7.43 1.78
N ALA A 222 -16.40 7.09 0.81
CA ALA A 222 -15.98 6.39 -0.40
C ALA A 222 -16.35 7.22 -1.63
N ASN A 223 -15.34 7.53 -2.46
CA ASN A 223 -15.50 8.28 -3.69
C ASN A 223 -15.04 7.42 -4.87
N ALA A 224 -15.96 7.10 -5.77
CA ALA A 224 -15.65 6.45 -7.03
C ALA A 224 -15.91 7.40 -8.20
N LYS A 225 -14.95 7.49 -9.12
CA LYS A 225 -15.06 8.26 -10.36
C LYS A 225 -14.53 7.44 -11.53
N ALA A 226 -15.37 7.22 -12.54
CA ALA A 226 -15.00 6.51 -13.76
C ALA A 226 -15.63 7.13 -15.01
N ASP A 227 -15.03 6.99 -16.19
CA ASP A 227 -15.79 7.27 -17.42
C ASP A 227 -16.80 6.14 -17.70
N GLY A 228 -16.40 4.87 -17.49
CA GLY A 228 -17.27 3.70 -17.61
C GLY A 228 -18.17 3.47 -16.40
N LEU A 229 -17.85 2.50 -15.55
CA LEU A 229 -18.67 2.11 -14.39
C LEU A 229 -18.08 2.67 -13.10
N SER A 230 -18.91 3.31 -12.28
CA SER A 230 -18.50 3.81 -10.97
C SER A 230 -19.35 3.21 -9.87
N ASN A 231 -18.72 2.59 -8.87
CA ASN A 231 -19.38 2.01 -7.71
C ASN A 231 -18.71 2.53 -6.45
N SER A 232 -19.52 3.15 -5.59
CA SER A 232 -19.11 3.51 -4.24
C SER A 232 -20.01 2.84 -3.22
N LYS A 233 -19.39 2.41 -2.12
CA LYS A 233 -20.07 1.74 -1.02
C LYS A 233 -19.46 2.16 0.30
N VAL A 234 -20.32 2.55 1.23
CA VAL A 234 -19.98 2.69 2.63
C VAL A 234 -20.89 1.81 3.49
N VAL A 235 -20.31 1.13 4.47
CA VAL A 235 -21.03 0.32 5.46
C VAL A 235 -20.46 0.55 6.84
N SER A 236 -21.30 0.92 7.79
CA SER A 236 -20.91 1.06 9.19
C SER A 236 -21.87 0.36 10.14
N VAL A 237 -21.30 -0.25 11.17
CA VAL A 237 -22.02 -0.81 12.32
C VAL A 237 -21.43 -0.21 13.60
N GLY A 238 -22.27 0.37 14.47
CA GLY A 238 -21.85 1.03 15.71
C GLY A 238 -22.30 2.50 15.77
N THR A 239 -21.74 3.29 16.70
CA THR A 239 -22.08 4.71 16.94
C THR A 239 -21.43 5.65 15.91
N GLY A 240 -21.38 5.23 14.64
CA GLY A 240 -20.55 5.84 13.61
C GLY A 240 -20.91 7.28 13.27
N GLY A 241 -19.91 8.02 12.77
CA GLY A 241 -20.10 9.34 12.16
C GLY A 241 -20.72 9.25 10.75
N PRO A 242 -20.64 10.31 9.94
CA PRO A 242 -21.24 10.33 8.61
C PRO A 242 -20.78 9.18 7.70
N GLN A 243 -21.72 8.62 6.94
CA GLN A 243 -21.51 7.53 6.00
C GLN A 243 -21.76 8.04 4.58
N VAL A 244 -20.70 8.47 3.89
CA VAL A 244 -20.80 9.15 2.59
C VAL A 244 -20.27 8.28 1.46
N SER A 245 -21.15 7.90 0.54
CA SER A 245 -20.82 7.17 -0.69
C SER A 245 -21.10 8.04 -1.91
N ASN A 246 -20.05 8.52 -2.58
CA ASN A 246 -20.16 9.27 -3.83
C ASN A 246 -19.70 8.43 -5.03
N SER A 247 -20.52 8.36 -6.07
CA SER A 247 -20.24 7.65 -7.31
C SER A 247 -20.58 8.53 -8.52
N ILE A 248 -19.56 8.86 -9.31
CA ILE A 248 -19.71 9.70 -10.50
C ILE A 248 -19.22 8.94 -11.72
N SER A 249 -20.03 8.89 -12.78
CA SER A 249 -19.60 8.29 -14.05
C SER A 249 -20.25 8.87 -15.31
N ASN A 250 -19.66 8.66 -16.49
CA ASN A 250 -20.31 9.01 -17.76
C ASN A 250 -21.31 7.94 -18.24
N VAL A 251 -21.22 6.69 -17.77
CA VAL A 251 -22.13 5.59 -18.14
C VAL A 251 -23.05 5.19 -16.99
N LYS A 252 -22.58 4.41 -16.01
CA LYS A 252 -23.38 4.00 -14.85
C LYS A 252 -22.70 4.33 -13.54
N SER A 253 -23.49 4.81 -12.60
CA SER A 253 -23.06 5.10 -11.24
C SER A 253 -23.96 4.40 -10.22
N LYS A 254 -23.34 3.81 -9.21
CA LYS A 254 -24.01 3.22 -8.05
C LYS A 254 -23.36 3.72 -6.76
N ALA A 255 -24.17 4.25 -5.86
CA ALA A 255 -23.77 4.67 -4.53
C ALA A 255 -24.64 3.94 -3.50
N ILE A 256 -24.00 3.33 -2.50
CA ILE A 256 -24.69 2.68 -1.38
C ILE A 256 -24.11 3.25 -0.09
N ALA A 257 -24.96 3.78 0.78
CA ALA A 257 -24.61 4.14 2.13
C ALA A 257 -25.50 3.39 3.14
N VAL A 258 -24.85 2.67 4.05
CA VAL A 258 -25.50 1.92 5.13
C VAL A 258 -24.83 2.26 6.44
N GLY A 259 -25.59 2.77 7.41
CA GLY A 259 -25.10 3.09 8.74
C GLY A 259 -26.11 2.71 9.81
N THR A 260 -25.66 2.06 10.89
CA THR A 260 -26.55 1.72 12.03
C THR A 260 -26.41 2.65 13.24
N GLY A 261 -25.75 3.80 13.08
CA GLY A 261 -25.45 4.75 14.15
C GLY A 261 -26.05 6.12 13.91
N ASP A 262 -25.71 7.08 14.78
CA ASP A 262 -26.32 8.42 14.77
C ASP A 262 -25.91 9.28 13.56
N GLY A 263 -24.80 8.95 12.90
CA GLY A 263 -24.32 9.65 11.72
C GLY A 263 -25.22 9.42 10.49
N PRO A 264 -25.43 10.45 9.64
CA PRO A 264 -26.28 10.30 8.47
C PRO A 264 -25.63 9.38 7.43
N SER A 265 -26.44 8.52 6.82
CA SER A 265 -26.06 7.86 5.57
C SER A 265 -26.37 8.78 4.38
N ILE A 266 -25.44 8.89 3.44
CA ILE A 266 -25.54 9.77 2.27
C ILE A 266 -24.99 9.02 1.05
N ALA A 267 -25.89 8.61 0.15
CA ALA A 267 -25.54 8.01 -1.14
C ALA A 267 -25.81 8.97 -2.29
N ASN A 268 -24.75 9.35 -3.02
CA ASN A 268 -24.82 10.25 -4.17
C ASN A 268 -24.27 9.56 -5.43
N ALA A 269 -25.16 9.11 -6.30
CA ALA A 269 -24.83 8.61 -7.63
C ALA A 269 -25.19 9.65 -8.70
N SER A 270 -24.27 9.91 -9.62
CA SER A 270 -24.47 10.81 -10.75
C SER A 270 -23.89 10.22 -12.03
N SER A 271 -24.71 10.10 -13.08
CA SER A 271 -24.24 9.72 -14.42
C SER A 271 -25.16 10.16 -15.54
N ARG A 272 -24.66 10.10 -16.79
CA ARG A 272 -25.45 10.45 -17.98
C ARG A 272 -26.49 9.39 -18.38
N ALA A 273 -26.31 8.12 -17.99
CA ALA A 273 -27.25 7.06 -18.35
C ALA A 273 -28.04 6.51 -17.16
N VAL A 274 -27.38 5.88 -16.17
CA VAL A 274 -28.08 5.25 -15.02
C VAL A 274 -27.38 5.55 -13.71
N ALA A 275 -28.08 6.24 -12.81
CA ALA A 275 -27.62 6.58 -11.47
C ALA A 275 -28.51 5.96 -10.39
N ASN A 276 -27.93 5.12 -9.53
CA ASN A 276 -28.64 4.48 -8.43
C ASN A 276 -28.02 4.85 -7.08
N SER A 277 -28.78 5.55 -6.25
CA SER A 277 -28.44 5.84 -4.85
C SER A 277 -29.31 5.01 -3.92
N ILE A 278 -28.68 4.37 -2.91
CA ILE A 278 -29.39 3.65 -1.86
C ILE A 278 -28.88 4.13 -0.51
N ASN A 279 -29.80 4.60 0.33
CA ASN A 279 -29.54 4.99 1.70
C ASN A 279 -30.26 4.05 2.66
N ILE A 280 -29.54 3.53 3.65
CA ILE A 280 -30.12 2.70 4.71
C ILE A 280 -29.60 3.21 6.05
N ASP A 281 -30.45 3.92 6.76
CA ASP A 281 -30.19 4.33 8.14
C ASP A 281 -30.79 3.28 9.09
N GLY A 282 -29.99 2.86 10.08
CA GLY A 282 -30.46 2.04 11.18
C GLY A 282 -31.27 2.84 12.19
N LEU A 283 -32.04 2.13 13.01
CA LEU A 283 -32.71 2.76 14.15
C LEU A 283 -31.65 3.35 15.10
N PRO A 284 -31.89 4.53 15.70
CA PRO A 284 -31.02 5.07 16.74
C PRO A 284 -30.80 4.02 17.85
N GLN A 285 -29.55 3.87 18.29
CA GLN A 285 -29.17 2.92 19.35
C GLN A 285 -29.38 3.51 20.74
#